data_AF-A0A970FSP4-F1
#
_entry.id   AF-A0A970FSP4-F1
#
_cell.length_a   1.000
_cell.length_b   1.000
_cell.length_c   1.000
_cell.angle_alpha   90.00
_cell.angle_beta   90.00
_cell.angle_gamma   90.00
#
_symmetry.space_group_name_H-M   'P 1'
#
loop_
_entity.id
_entity.type
_entity.pdbx_description
1 polymer ?
#
loop_
_entity_poly.entity_id
_entity_poly.type
_entity_poly.pdbx_seq_one_letter_code
_entity_poly.pdbx_strand_id
1 'polypeptide(L)'
;MTAARFLPWLLKHWGPPFTEVEWNAARKSTLPEEPVGLYCHIPFCRQLCSFCPYCKALYEETTANAYITALIQEIDLVAQQY
;
A
#
# COMPACT_ATOMS: atom_id res chain seq x y z
N MET A 1 4.81 3.60 -25.29
CA MET A 1 3.40 3.60 -24.85
C MET A 1 3.29 4.59 -23.71
N THR A 2 2.88 5.83 -24.00
CA THR A 2 2.86 6.93 -23.03
C THR A 2 1.77 6.67 -21.99
N ALA A 3 2.12 6.74 -20.70
CA ALA A 3 1.26 6.48 -19.53
C ALA A 3 -0.02 7.37 -19.43
N ALA A 4 -0.29 8.21 -20.42
CA ALA A 4 -1.30 9.26 -20.39
C ALA A 4 -2.72 8.82 -20.79
N ARG A 5 -2.94 7.58 -21.26
CA ARG A 5 -4.29 7.14 -21.71
C ARG A 5 -5.19 6.57 -20.62
N PHE A 6 -4.68 6.38 -19.40
CA PHE A 6 -5.44 5.82 -18.27
C PHE A 6 -5.90 6.86 -17.24
N LEU A 7 -5.40 8.09 -17.33
CA LEU A 7 -5.65 9.15 -16.33
C LEU A 7 -7.13 9.56 -16.20
N PRO A 8 -7.92 9.71 -17.30
CA PRO A 8 -9.30 10.20 -17.19
C PRO A 8 -10.27 9.19 -16.54
N TRP A 9 -10.05 7.89 -16.72
CA TRP A 9 -10.93 6.85 -16.16
C TRP A 9 -10.67 6.61 -14.67
N LEU A 10 -9.39 6.61 -14.26
CA LEU A 10 -8.97 6.51 -12.86
C LEU A 10 -9.48 7.70 -12.02
N LEU A 11 -9.31 8.93 -12.51
CA LEU A 11 -9.80 10.13 -11.80
C LEU A 11 -11.33 10.13 -11.61
N LYS A 12 -12.07 9.51 -12.54
CA LYS A 12 -13.54 9.42 -12.48
C LYS A 12 -14.05 8.39 -11.46
N HIS A 13 -13.30 7.31 -11.19
CA HIS A 13 -13.76 6.21 -10.34
C HIS A 13 -13.04 6.11 -8.99
N TRP A 14 -11.82 6.64 -8.88
CA TRP A 14 -10.99 6.61 -7.67
C TRP A 14 -10.72 8.00 -7.09
N GLY A 15 -11.27 9.06 -7.70
CA GLY A 15 -11.03 10.44 -7.28
C GLY A 15 -9.59 10.90 -7.56
N PRO A 16 -9.27 12.17 -7.27
CA PRO A 16 -7.87 12.61 -7.26
C PRO A 16 -7.10 11.87 -6.15
N PRO A 17 -5.79 11.64 -6.31
CA PRO A 17 -4.97 11.15 -5.22
C PRO A 17 -5.04 12.15 -4.05
N PHE A 18 -5.23 11.64 -2.84
CA PHE A 18 -5.14 12.46 -1.65
C PHE A 18 -3.77 13.12 -1.56
N THR A 19 -3.75 14.37 -1.10
CA THR A 19 -2.52 15.04 -0.69
C THR A 19 -2.07 14.51 0.66
N GLU A 20 -0.78 14.67 0.95
CA GLU A 20 -0.22 14.31 2.25
C GLU A 20 -0.92 15.04 3.41
N VAL A 21 -1.33 16.29 3.19
CA VAL A 21 -2.08 17.09 4.17
C VAL A 21 -3.46 16.47 4.45
N GLU A 22 -4.20 16.10 3.41
CA GLU A 22 -5.52 15.46 3.53
C GLU A 22 -5.42 14.10 4.23
N TRP A 23 -4.41 13.29 3.87
CA TRP A 23 -4.14 12.00 4.51
C TRP A 23 -3.83 12.15 6.01
N ASN A 24 -2.96 13.11 6.35
CA ASN A 24 -2.55 13.37 7.72
C ASN A 24 -3.71 13.90 8.59
N ALA A 25 -4.61 14.69 8.01
CA ALA A 25 -5.81 15.14 8.70
C ALA A 25 -6.78 13.98 8.97
N ALA A 26 -7.06 13.14 7.96
CA ALA A 26 -7.97 12.01 8.09
C ALA A 26 -7.53 11.02 9.18
N ARG A 27 -6.27 10.59 9.17
CA ARG A 27 -5.77 9.59 10.13
C ARG A 27 -5.72 10.06 11.59
N LYS A 28 -5.52 11.37 11.84
CA LYS A 28 -5.51 11.95 13.20
C LYS A 28 -6.90 12.11 13.79
N SER A 29 -7.91 12.27 12.93
CA SER A 29 -9.30 12.49 13.35
C SER A 29 -10.02 11.22 13.80
N THR A 30 -9.38 10.05 13.67
CA THR A 30 -9.99 8.72 13.87
C THR A 30 -9.09 7.83 14.73
N LEU A 31 -8.73 8.28 15.93
CA LEU A 31 -8.19 7.35 16.93
C LEU A 31 -9.39 6.54 17.48
N PRO A 32 -9.48 5.23 17.20
CA PRO A 32 -10.62 4.47 17.67
C PRO A 32 -10.51 4.24 19.18
N GLU A 33 -11.64 4.37 19.88
CA GLU A 33 -11.79 3.85 21.26
C GLU A 33 -11.72 2.31 21.28
N GLU A 34 -11.80 1.68 20.11
CA GLU A 34 -11.75 0.24 19.87
C GLU A 34 -10.37 -0.25 19.38
N PRO A 35 -10.05 -1.54 19.50
CA PRO A 35 -8.81 -2.11 18.98
C PRO A 35 -8.62 -1.89 17.47
N VAL A 36 -7.42 -1.47 17.07
CA VAL A 36 -7.05 -1.27 15.67
C VAL A 36 -6.76 -2.61 14.99
N GLY A 37 -7.33 -2.83 13.79
CA GLY A 37 -6.94 -3.91 12.89
C GLY A 37 -5.83 -3.47 11.95
N LEU A 38 -4.79 -4.30 11.78
CA LEU A 38 -3.68 -4.05 10.85
C LEU A 38 -3.77 -4.97 9.63
N TYR A 39 -3.51 -4.41 8.44
CA TYR A 39 -3.40 -5.15 7.19
C TYR A 39 -2.00 -4.93 6.60
N CYS A 40 -1.25 -6.01 6.44
CA CYS A 40 0.06 -5.99 5.77
C CYS A 40 -0.03 -6.81 4.47
N HIS A 41 0.30 -6.19 3.34
CA HIS A 41 0.26 -6.85 2.04
C HIS A 41 1.59 -7.54 1.72
N ILE A 42 1.62 -8.88 1.60
CA ILE A 42 2.82 -9.61 1.18
C ILE A 42 2.68 -10.07 -0.28
N PRO A 43 3.38 -9.44 -1.25
CA PRO A 43 3.12 -9.66 -2.67
C PRO A 43 3.87 -10.86 -3.27
N PHE A 44 4.74 -11.54 -2.53
CA PHE A 44 5.68 -12.51 -3.11
C PHE A 44 5.08 -13.91 -3.23
N CYS A 45 5.18 -14.49 -4.42
CA CYS A 45 4.72 -15.84 -4.73
C CYS A 45 5.87 -16.68 -5.29
N ARG A 46 5.98 -17.96 -4.89
CA ARG A 46 6.96 -18.89 -5.49
C ARG A 46 6.68 -19.19 -6.96
N GLN A 47 5.42 -19.08 -7.36
CA GLN A 47 4.93 -19.26 -8.72
C GLN A 47 3.73 -18.34 -8.95
N LEU A 48 3.56 -17.86 -10.19
CA LEU A 48 2.45 -16.98 -10.55
C LEU A 48 1.30 -17.80 -11.13
N CYS A 49 0.22 -17.95 -10.37
CA CYS A 49 -1.01 -18.57 -10.84
C CYS A 49 -1.71 -17.65 -11.86
N SER A 50 -2.12 -18.20 -13.01
CA SER A 50 -2.81 -17.47 -14.09
C SER A 50 -4.19 -16.92 -13.66
N PHE A 51 -4.86 -17.59 -12.72
CA PHE A 51 -6.17 -17.20 -12.24
C PHE A 51 -6.14 -16.17 -11.10
N CYS A 52 -4.99 -15.94 -10.47
CA CYS A 52 -4.93 -15.11 -9.28
C CYS A 52 -5.10 -13.62 -9.68
N PRO A 53 -6.09 -12.89 -9.12
CA PRO A 53 -6.33 -11.50 -9.49
C PRO A 53 -5.58 -10.49 -8.63
N TYR A 54 -4.90 -10.92 -7.56
CA TYR A 54 -4.20 -10.02 -6.64
C TYR A 54 -2.90 -9.48 -7.22
N CYS A 55 -2.51 -8.29 -6.74
CA CYS A 55 -1.18 -7.72 -6.91
C CYS A 55 -0.15 -8.69 -6.32
N LYS A 56 0.78 -9.14 -7.14
CA LYS A 56 1.78 -10.13 -6.76
C LYS A 56 3.02 -10.01 -7.65
N ALA A 57 4.15 -10.45 -7.10
CA ALA A 57 5.43 -10.56 -7.76
C ALA A 57 5.99 -11.98 -7.55
N LEU A 58 6.81 -12.45 -8.48
CA LEU A 58 7.56 -13.69 -8.27
C LEU A 58 8.58 -13.45 -7.14
N TYR A 59 8.73 -14.43 -6.25
CA TYR A 59 9.67 -14.35 -5.15
C TYR A 59 11.10 -14.30 -5.68
N GLU A 60 11.84 -13.31 -5.20
CA GLU A 60 13.28 -13.19 -5.35
C GLU A 60 13.80 -12.70 -3.99
N GLU A 61 14.81 -13.38 -3.46
CA GLU A 61 15.22 -13.22 -2.06
C GLU A 61 15.69 -11.81 -1.74
N THR A 62 16.46 -11.18 -2.63
CA THR A 62 17.00 -9.84 -2.38
C THR A 62 15.89 -8.78 -2.34
N THR A 63 14.91 -8.86 -3.25
CA THR A 63 13.73 -8.00 -3.29
C THR A 63 12.83 -8.22 -2.08
N ALA A 64 12.60 -9.48 -1.70
CA ALA A 64 11.79 -9.80 -0.53
C ALA A 64 12.40 -9.27 0.76
N ASN A 65 13.71 -9.41 0.94
CA ASN A 65 14.42 -8.88 2.10
C ASN A 65 14.38 -7.35 2.12
N ALA A 66 14.60 -6.69 0.98
CA ALA A 66 14.49 -5.24 0.89
C ALA A 66 13.08 -4.73 1.23
N TYR A 67 12.04 -5.44 0.79
CA TYR A 67 10.65 -5.14 1.13
C TYR A 67 10.39 -5.26 2.64
N ILE A 68 10.86 -6.33 3.29
CA ILE A 68 10.70 -6.50 4.73
C ILE A 68 11.42 -5.39 5.50
N THR A 69 12.63 -5.00 5.09
CA THR A 69 13.34 -3.87 5.70
C THR A 69 12.55 -2.57 5.57
N ALA A 70 12.03 -2.27 4.38
CA ALA A 70 11.23 -1.07 4.15
C ALA A 70 9.90 -1.09 4.93
N LEU A 71 9.24 -2.25 5.01
CA LEU A 71 7.99 -2.42 5.77
C LEU A 71 8.20 -2.17 7.27
N ILE A 72 9.28 -2.70 7.86
CA ILE A 72 9.60 -2.44 9.27
C ILE A 72 9.88 -0.96 9.49
N GLN A 73 10.65 -0.32 8.62
CA GLN A 73 10.91 1.12 8.70
C GLN A 73 9.62 1.94 8.61
N GLU A 74 8.70 1.58 7.72
CA GLU A 74 7.39 2.23 7.60
C GLU A 74 6.55 2.05 8.86
N ILE A 75 6.52 0.83 9.43
CA ILE A 75 5.83 0.55 10.70
C ILE A 75 6.41 1.42 11.82
N ASP A 76 7.74 1.49 11.95
CA ASP A 76 8.39 2.31 12.98
C ASP A 76 8.06 3.81 12.81
N LEU A 77 8.06 4.30 11.57
CA LEU A 77 7.73 5.70 11.26
C LEU A 77 6.28 6.05 11.57
N VAL A 78 5.34 5.13 11.33
CA VAL A 78 3.91 5.33 11.59
C VAL A 78 3.60 5.13 13.07
N ALA A 79 4.20 4.13 13.73
CA ALA A 79 3.99 3.84 15.14
C ALA A 79 4.41 4.99 16.06
N GLN A 80 5.42 5.78 15.68
CA GLN A 80 5.80 7.01 16.42
C GLN A 80 4.73 8.10 16.41
N GLN A 81 3.68 7.96 15.60
CA GLN A 81 2.63 8.96 15.41
C GLN A 81 1.32 8.58 16.12
N TYR A 82 1.33 7.45 16.85
CA TYR A 82 0.25 6.91 17.68
C TYR A 82 0.76 6.69 19.11
#